data_AF-A0A1F3KCS6-F1
#
_entry.id   AF-A0A1F3KCS6-F1
#
_cell.length_a   1.000
_cell.length_b   1.000
_cell.length_c   1.000
_cell.angle_alpha   90.00
_cell.angle_beta   90.00
_cell.angle_gamma   90.00
#
_symmetry.space_group_name_H-M   'P 1'
#
loop_
_entity.id
_entity.type
_entity.pdbx_description
1 polymer ?
#
loop_
_entity_poly.entity_id
_entity_poly.type
_entity_poly.pdbx_seq_one_letter_code
_entity_poly.pdbx_strand_id
1 'polypeptide(L)'
;MIENSQLLYQCKDCSLRQLSTLIVHEDEFDPMCRNTVQLHFSKGETILKQGGRATNLLFLHRGVVKFSYRYDTGSNYIMTIITGPKLVGGANLFFRDINIFSLTAMEDCEVCMVDIEDFKGLALRNPTYVLAMIEQAMDMFQHSIFNFISLAHNHVNGRIATVLLYLWDHVYKDSEYKFTVSRKELAEFAACSHENVINTLSRFRREGLIEFEGKKIVILNHETLTEISKKG
;
A
#
# COMPACT_ATOMS: atom_id res chain seq x y z
N MET A 1 -12.00 -27.28 17.31
CA MET A 1 -11.08 -28.06 16.48
C MET A 1 -10.71 -27.19 15.31
N ILE A 2 -9.60 -26.46 15.41
CA ILE A 2 -9.06 -25.67 14.31
C ILE A 2 -8.13 -26.64 13.60
N GLU A 3 -8.58 -27.15 12.45
CA GLU A 3 -7.75 -27.96 11.56
C GLU A 3 -6.48 -27.17 11.21
N ASN A 4 -5.36 -27.89 11.12
CA ASN A 4 -4.06 -27.41 10.66
C ASN A 4 -4.19 -26.53 9.40
N SER A 5 -4.33 -25.22 9.60
CA SER A 5 -4.08 -24.23 8.55
C SER A 5 -2.60 -24.35 8.22
N GLN A 6 -2.29 -24.93 7.05
CA GLN A 6 -0.95 -24.86 6.50
C GLN A 6 -0.59 -23.37 6.37
N LEU A 7 0.51 -22.98 7.02
CA LEU A 7 1.09 -21.66 6.87
C LEU A 7 1.35 -21.42 5.37
N LEU A 8 0.96 -20.24 4.86
CA LEU A 8 1.24 -19.82 3.49
C LEU A 8 2.74 -19.78 3.22
N TYR A 9 3.52 -19.44 4.25
CA TYR A 9 4.99 -19.50 4.27
C TYR A 9 5.50 -19.75 5.69
N GLN A 10 6.68 -20.36 5.84
CA GLN A 10 7.25 -20.58 7.17
C GLN A 10 7.66 -19.23 7.80
N CYS A 11 7.42 -18.99 9.09
CA CYS A 11 7.78 -17.70 9.73
C CYS A 11 9.27 -17.37 9.54
N LYS A 12 10.14 -18.40 9.48
CA LYS A 12 11.58 -18.29 9.19
C LYS A 12 11.90 -17.69 7.81
N ASP A 13 11.00 -17.87 6.84
CA ASP A 13 11.14 -17.37 5.47
C ASP A 13 10.34 -16.06 5.26
N CYS A 14 9.69 -15.56 6.31
CA CYS A 14 8.90 -14.33 6.28
C CYS A 14 9.82 -13.09 6.25
N SER A 15 9.57 -12.19 5.30
CA SER A 15 10.31 -10.92 5.21
C SER A 15 10.18 -10.07 6.48
N LEU A 16 9.06 -10.16 7.22
CA LEU A 16 8.95 -9.48 8.53
C LEU A 16 9.97 -10.04 9.51
N ARG A 17 10.10 -11.37 9.61
CA ARG A 17 11.10 -11.98 10.49
C ARG A 17 12.51 -11.61 10.04
N GLN A 18 12.83 -11.77 8.76
CA GLN A 18 14.16 -11.43 8.24
C GLN A 18 14.55 -9.98 8.52
N LEU A 19 13.64 -9.03 8.27
CA LEU A 19 13.88 -7.61 8.56
C LEU A 19 13.99 -7.35 10.07
N SER A 20 13.19 -8.04 10.88
CA SER A 20 13.17 -7.86 12.33
C SER A 20 14.39 -8.49 13.02
N THR A 21 14.86 -9.65 12.56
CA THR A 21 16.01 -10.37 13.16
C THR A 21 17.36 -9.73 12.86
N LEU A 22 17.39 -8.75 11.93
CA LEU A 22 18.54 -7.85 11.78
C LEU A 22 18.70 -6.89 12.96
N ILE A 23 17.64 -6.71 13.76
CA ILE A 23 17.51 -5.67 14.79
C ILE A 23 17.20 -6.27 16.17
N VAL A 24 16.54 -7.42 16.18
CA VAL A 24 16.02 -8.14 17.36
C VAL A 24 16.59 -9.55 17.39
N HIS A 25 16.99 -10.05 18.55
CA HIS A 25 17.41 -11.45 18.66
C HIS A 25 16.23 -12.40 18.40
N GLU A 26 16.46 -13.55 17.77
CA GLU A 26 15.37 -14.46 17.34
C GLU A 26 14.45 -14.87 18.50
N ASP A 27 15.02 -15.13 19.68
CA ASP A 27 14.29 -15.51 20.90
C ASP A 27 13.29 -14.45 21.37
N GLU A 28 13.58 -13.16 21.12
CA GLU A 28 12.69 -12.05 21.49
C GLU A 28 11.56 -11.87 20.48
N PHE A 29 11.78 -12.24 19.21
CA PHE A 29 10.81 -12.11 18.12
C PHE A 29 9.83 -13.30 18.04
N ASP A 30 10.30 -14.50 18.37
CA ASP A 30 9.53 -15.74 18.27
C ASP A 30 8.15 -15.72 18.96
N PRO A 31 7.95 -15.08 20.13
CA PRO A 31 6.61 -14.93 20.73
C PRO A 31 5.60 -14.27 19.78
N MET A 32 6.03 -13.28 18.99
CA MET A 32 5.19 -12.58 18.02
C MET A 32 4.79 -13.51 16.85
N CYS A 33 5.69 -14.39 16.39
CA CYS A 33 5.39 -15.39 15.36
C CYS A 33 4.31 -16.39 15.81
N ARG A 34 4.25 -16.76 17.11
CA ARG A 34 3.36 -17.85 17.60
C ARG A 34 1.88 -17.54 17.44
N ASN A 35 1.50 -16.29 17.62
CA ASN A 35 0.11 -15.83 17.54
C ASN A 35 -0.20 -15.13 16.21
N THR A 36 0.74 -15.15 15.26
CA THR A 36 0.54 -14.55 13.95
C THR A 36 -0.37 -15.45 13.11
N VAL A 37 -1.42 -14.86 12.55
CA VAL A 37 -2.29 -15.54 11.57
C VAL A 37 -1.87 -15.12 10.16
N GLN A 38 -1.70 -16.09 9.26
CA GLN A 38 -1.42 -15.82 7.85
C GLN A 38 -2.70 -15.99 7.03
N LEU A 39 -3.02 -15.01 6.20
CA LEU A 39 -4.21 -15.01 5.36
C LEU A 39 -3.84 -14.67 3.92
N HIS A 40 -4.49 -15.37 2.99
CA HIS A 40 -4.47 -15.05 1.57
C HIS A 40 -5.71 -14.22 1.26
N PHE A 41 -5.53 -13.15 0.49
CA PHE A 41 -6.60 -12.33 -0.05
C PHE A 41 -6.47 -12.27 -1.55
N SER A 42 -7.49 -12.73 -2.27
CA SER A 42 -7.56 -12.60 -3.72
C SER A 42 -7.76 -11.14 -4.11
N LYS A 43 -7.37 -10.80 -5.34
CA LYS A 43 -7.63 -9.47 -5.91
C LYS A 43 -9.07 -9.00 -5.70
N GLY A 44 -9.22 -7.81 -5.10
CA GLY A 44 -10.50 -7.16 -4.82
C GLY A 44 -11.05 -7.41 -3.43
N GLU A 45 -10.49 -8.36 -2.66
CA GLU A 45 -10.93 -8.62 -1.30
C GLU A 45 -10.50 -7.51 -0.33
N THR A 46 -11.37 -7.23 0.64
CA THR A 46 -11.10 -6.24 1.70
C THR A 46 -10.36 -6.91 2.84
N ILE A 47 -9.13 -6.47 3.08
CA ILE A 47 -8.28 -6.96 4.17
C ILE A 47 -8.70 -6.31 5.49
N LEU A 48 -8.98 -5.01 5.45
CA LEU A 48 -9.37 -4.21 6.60
C LEU A 48 -10.46 -3.23 6.15
N LYS A 49 -11.53 -3.10 6.92
CA LYS A 49 -12.69 -2.26 6.55
C LYS A 49 -12.75 -1.00 7.41
N GLN A 50 -12.96 0.14 6.76
CA GLN A 50 -13.28 1.42 7.42
C GLN A 50 -14.46 1.25 8.38
N GLY A 51 -14.33 1.81 9.58
CA GLY A 51 -15.31 1.66 10.66
C GLY A 51 -15.30 0.30 11.36
N GLY A 52 -14.54 -0.68 10.84
CA GLY A 52 -14.33 -1.96 11.49
C GLY A 52 -13.41 -1.85 12.71
N ARG A 53 -13.49 -2.84 13.60
CA ARG A 53 -12.61 -2.93 14.77
C ARG A 53 -11.17 -3.23 14.33
N ALA A 54 -10.21 -2.58 14.97
CA ALA A 54 -8.79 -2.72 14.72
C ALA A 54 -8.12 -3.41 15.92
N THR A 55 -7.80 -4.70 15.79
CA THR A 55 -7.16 -5.50 16.85
C THR A 55 -5.78 -6.03 16.48
N ASN A 56 -5.41 -5.95 15.19
CA ASN A 56 -4.21 -6.57 14.67
C ASN A 56 -3.42 -5.58 13.82
N LEU A 57 -2.10 -5.60 13.99
CA LEU A 57 -1.17 -4.97 13.09
C LEU A 57 -0.97 -5.89 11.88
N LEU A 58 -0.89 -5.32 10.68
CA LEU A 58 -0.79 -6.11 9.45
C LEU A 58 0.60 -5.96 8.85
N PHE A 59 1.13 -7.06 8.36
CA PHE A 59 2.31 -7.07 7.52
C PHE A 59 1.95 -7.70 6.18
N LEU A 60 2.06 -6.91 5.12
CA LEU A 60 1.91 -7.38 3.75
C LEU A 60 3.21 -8.08 3.36
N HIS A 61 3.19 -9.41 3.27
CA HIS A 61 4.36 -10.18 2.85
C HIS A 61 4.57 -10.05 1.34
N ARG A 62 3.50 -10.20 0.57
CA ARG A 62 3.50 -10.12 -0.89
C ARG A 62 2.18 -9.56 -1.40
N GLY A 63 2.24 -8.87 -2.54
CA GLY A 63 1.10 -8.34 -3.26
C GLY A 63 1.04 -6.81 -3.22
N VAL A 64 -0.04 -6.26 -3.75
CA VAL A 64 -0.28 -4.82 -3.82
C VAL A 64 -1.62 -4.50 -3.19
N VAL A 65 -1.64 -3.51 -2.29
CA VAL A 65 -2.85 -3.09 -1.57
C VAL A 65 -3.09 -1.60 -1.75
N LYS A 66 -4.35 -1.19 -1.76
CA LYS A 66 -4.75 0.22 -1.71
C LYS A 66 -5.38 0.59 -0.38
N PHE A 67 -5.03 1.78 0.09
CA PHE A 67 -5.66 2.43 1.23
C PHE A 67 -6.71 3.39 0.70
N SER A 68 -7.98 3.16 1.04
CA SER A 68 -9.07 3.99 0.54
C SER A 68 -10.01 4.48 1.64
N TYR A 69 -10.45 5.72 1.50
CA TYR A 69 -11.47 6.32 2.35
C TYR A 69 -12.76 6.53 1.55
N ARG A 70 -13.87 6.03 2.08
CA ARG A 70 -15.20 6.22 1.49
C ARG A 70 -16.01 7.20 2.32
N TYR A 71 -16.48 8.25 1.67
CA TYR A 71 -17.44 9.20 2.26
C TYR A 71 -18.86 8.65 2.20
N ASP A 72 -19.71 9.12 3.12
CA ASP A 72 -21.14 8.77 3.17
C ASP A 72 -21.89 9.22 1.92
N THR A 73 -21.39 10.24 1.21
CA THR A 73 -21.89 10.69 -0.09
C THR A 73 -21.67 9.67 -1.21
N GLY A 74 -20.89 8.62 -0.97
CA GLY A 74 -20.56 7.56 -1.91
C GLY A 74 -19.22 7.72 -2.62
N SER A 75 -18.59 8.91 -2.53
CA SER A 75 -17.25 9.15 -3.08
C SER A 75 -16.19 8.29 -2.39
N ASN A 76 -15.27 7.75 -3.17
CA ASN A 76 -14.14 6.94 -2.69
C ASN A 76 -12.83 7.57 -3.15
N TYR A 77 -11.85 7.64 -2.25
CA TYR A 77 -10.54 8.22 -2.52
C TYR A 77 -9.45 7.21 -2.16
N ILE A 78 -8.49 7.03 -3.05
CA ILE A 78 -7.29 6.26 -2.75
C ILE A 78 -6.26 7.23 -2.18
N MET A 79 -5.82 6.97 -0.95
CA MET A 79 -4.84 7.81 -0.27
C MET A 79 -3.43 7.42 -0.70
N THR A 80 -3.17 6.12 -0.79
CA THR A 80 -1.89 5.53 -1.20
C THR A 80 -2.06 4.09 -1.67
N ILE A 81 -1.07 3.58 -2.41
CA ILE A 81 -0.98 2.19 -2.88
C ILE A 81 0.39 1.64 -2.49
N ILE A 82 0.43 0.49 -1.85
CA ILE A 82 1.65 -0.07 -1.28
C ILE A 82 1.89 -1.46 -1.84
N THR A 83 3.15 -1.75 -2.18
CA THR A 83 3.64 -3.08 -2.51
C THR A 83 4.35 -3.71 -1.31
N GLY A 84 4.20 -5.03 -1.14
CA GLY A 84 4.94 -5.78 -0.13
C GLY A 84 6.41 -6.01 -0.51
N PRO A 85 7.31 -6.29 0.45
CA PRO A 85 7.03 -6.49 1.88
C PRO A 85 6.90 -5.17 2.65
N LYS A 86 5.81 -4.96 3.41
CA LYS A 86 5.63 -3.72 4.20
C LYS A 86 4.69 -3.87 5.38
N LEU A 87 4.94 -3.10 6.44
CA LEU A 87 3.98 -2.91 7.51
C LEU A 87 2.82 -2.04 7.02
N VAL A 88 1.59 -2.50 7.20
CA VAL A 88 0.38 -1.83 6.70
C VAL A 88 -0.71 -1.78 7.79
N GLY A 89 -1.69 -0.89 7.61
CA GLY A 89 -2.72 -0.64 8.61
C GLY A 89 -2.17 0.10 9.83
N GLY A 90 -2.74 -0.14 11.01
CA GLY A 90 -2.18 0.33 12.27
C GLY A 90 -2.33 1.81 12.60
N ALA A 91 -2.83 2.64 11.68
CA ALA A 91 -2.89 4.10 11.83
C ALA A 91 -3.59 4.60 13.10
N ASN A 92 -4.49 3.79 13.67
CA ASN A 92 -5.24 4.10 14.88
C ASN A 92 -4.96 3.15 16.05
N LEU A 93 -4.20 2.07 15.86
CA LEU A 93 -4.10 0.95 16.83
C LEU A 93 -3.56 1.33 18.21
N PHE A 94 -2.87 2.47 18.33
CA PHE A 94 -2.31 2.93 19.61
C PHE A 94 -3.22 3.90 20.39
N PHE A 95 -4.34 4.34 19.81
CA PHE A 95 -5.21 5.33 20.46
C PHE A 95 -6.71 5.13 20.20
N ARG A 96 -7.13 4.34 19.20
CA ARG A 96 -8.53 4.00 18.88
C ARG A 96 -8.65 2.62 18.24
N ASP A 97 -9.66 1.84 18.66
CA ASP A 97 -9.91 0.50 18.12
C ASP A 97 -10.72 0.50 16.81
N ILE A 98 -10.81 1.62 16.07
CA ILE A 98 -11.65 1.74 14.86
C ILE A 98 -10.82 2.19 13.67
N ASN A 99 -10.84 1.38 12.62
CA ASN A 99 -10.17 1.64 11.36
C ASN A 99 -10.70 2.91 10.70
N ILE A 100 -9.79 3.85 10.39
CA ILE A 100 -10.14 5.11 9.74
C ILE A 100 -10.27 4.99 8.21
N PHE A 101 -9.74 3.93 7.60
CA PHE A 101 -9.77 3.66 6.16
C PHE A 101 -9.97 2.17 5.90
N SER A 102 -10.20 1.81 4.63
CA SER A 102 -10.18 0.42 4.18
C SER A 102 -8.85 0.07 3.51
N LEU A 103 -8.42 -1.18 3.65
CA LEU A 103 -7.32 -1.78 2.93
C LEU A 103 -7.88 -2.86 2.00
N THR A 104 -7.62 -2.77 0.70
CA THR A 104 -8.14 -3.70 -0.31
C THR A 104 -7.02 -4.23 -1.18
N ALA A 105 -7.04 -5.53 -1.45
CA ALA A 105 -6.11 -6.21 -2.34
C ALA A 105 -6.31 -5.73 -3.80
N MET A 106 -5.26 -5.21 -4.44
CA MET A 106 -5.26 -4.86 -5.88
C MET A 106 -4.74 -6.01 -6.76
N GLU A 107 -4.00 -6.91 -6.13
CA GLU A 107 -3.47 -8.17 -6.65
C GLU A 107 -3.62 -9.22 -5.54
N ASP A 108 -3.32 -10.48 -5.84
CA ASP A 108 -3.33 -11.52 -4.81
C ASP A 108 -2.29 -11.18 -3.73
N CYS A 109 -2.74 -11.19 -2.47
CA CYS A 109 -1.97 -10.73 -1.32
C CYS A 109 -1.81 -11.84 -0.30
N GLU A 110 -0.66 -11.84 0.34
CA GLU A 110 -0.35 -12.68 1.50
C GLU A 110 -0.06 -11.76 2.68
N VAL A 111 -0.83 -11.89 3.75
CA VAL A 111 -0.82 -10.96 4.89
C VAL A 111 -0.62 -11.72 6.19
N CYS A 112 0.31 -11.24 7.01
CA CYS A 112 0.45 -11.60 8.41
C CYS A 112 -0.38 -10.65 9.27
N MET A 113 -1.23 -11.20 10.14
CA MET A 113 -1.91 -10.47 11.20
C MET A 113 -1.22 -10.75 12.53
N VAL A 114 -0.65 -9.70 13.13
CA VAL A 114 0.03 -9.75 14.42
C VAL A 114 -0.89 -9.14 15.47
N ASP A 115 -1.06 -9.81 16.61
CA ASP A 115 -1.80 -9.24 17.73
C ASP A 115 -1.10 -7.97 18.25
N ILE A 116 -1.88 -6.93 18.49
CA ILE A 116 -1.33 -5.63 18.91
C ILE A 116 -0.66 -5.71 20.29
N GLU A 117 -1.11 -6.59 21.19
CA GLU A 117 -0.51 -6.75 22.51
C GLU A 117 0.83 -7.46 22.44
N ASP A 118 0.99 -8.43 21.53
CA ASP A 118 2.28 -9.07 21.27
C ASP A 118 3.28 -8.06 20.68
N PHE A 119 2.82 -7.22 19.74
CA PHE A 119 3.64 -6.13 19.20
C PHE A 119 4.07 -5.14 20.28
N LYS A 120 3.14 -4.68 21.14
CA LYS A 120 3.45 -3.78 22.26
C LYS A 120 4.44 -4.41 23.24
N GLY A 121 4.28 -5.68 23.55
CA GLY A 121 5.19 -6.42 24.41
C GLY A 121 6.61 -6.51 23.86
N LEU A 122 6.77 -6.67 22.54
CA LEU A 122 8.08 -6.61 21.88
C LEU A 122 8.62 -5.18 21.86
N ALA A 123 7.79 -4.20 21.52
CA ALA A 123 8.16 -2.78 21.44
C ALA A 123 8.73 -2.25 22.77
N LEU A 124 8.17 -2.67 23.91
CA LEU A 124 8.66 -2.28 25.23
C LEU A 124 10.00 -2.95 25.61
N ARG A 125 10.28 -4.13 25.07
CA ARG A 125 11.51 -4.88 25.34
C ARG A 125 12.66 -4.49 24.41
N ASN A 126 12.34 -4.08 23.18
CA ASN A 126 13.32 -3.75 22.16
C ASN A 126 13.02 -2.38 21.51
N PRO A 127 13.56 -1.28 22.07
CA PRO A 127 13.35 0.07 21.52
C PRO A 127 13.90 0.25 20.10
N THR A 128 14.96 -0.46 19.73
CA THR A 128 15.56 -0.40 18.38
C THR A 128 14.58 -0.91 17.33
N TYR A 129 13.84 -1.98 17.63
CA TYR A 129 12.76 -2.47 16.79
C TYR A 129 11.69 -1.40 16.55
N VAL A 130 11.31 -0.67 17.60
CA VAL A 130 10.31 0.40 17.50
C VAL A 130 10.77 1.50 16.56
N LEU A 131 12.03 1.93 16.66
CA LEU A 131 12.58 2.95 15.77
C LEU A 131 12.52 2.50 14.30
N ALA A 132 12.90 1.26 14.01
CA ALA A 132 12.82 0.71 12.66
C ALA A 132 11.37 0.65 12.13
N MET A 133 10.41 0.28 12.97
CA MET A 133 8.98 0.29 12.59
C MET A 133 8.45 1.71 12.36
N ILE A 134 8.92 2.69 13.15
CA ILE A 134 8.59 4.11 12.95
C ILE A 134 9.13 4.60 11.60
N GLU A 135 10.38 4.26 11.25
CA GLU A 135 10.96 4.62 9.95
C GLU A 135 10.10 4.08 8.79
N GLN A 136 9.68 2.82 8.86
CA GLN A 136 8.77 2.23 7.86
C GLN A 136 7.41 2.95 7.78
N ALA A 137 6.85 3.33 8.92
CA ALA A 137 5.60 4.08 8.97
C ALA A 137 5.75 5.50 8.40
N MET A 138 6.89 6.15 8.65
CA MET A 138 7.19 7.50 8.15
C MET A 138 7.36 7.53 6.63
N ASP A 139 7.98 6.51 6.04
CA ASP A 139 8.09 6.37 4.58
C ASP A 139 6.70 6.31 3.91
N MET A 140 5.79 5.47 4.44
CA MET A 140 4.40 5.42 3.95
C MET A 140 3.65 6.76 4.16
N PHE A 141 3.89 7.43 5.28
CA PHE A 141 3.29 8.73 5.59
C PHE A 141 3.76 9.82 4.61
N GLN A 142 5.05 9.86 4.27
CA GLN A 142 5.61 10.81 3.31
C GLN A 142 4.94 10.70 1.94
N HIS A 143 4.72 9.50 1.42
CA HIS A 143 4.00 9.31 0.16
C HIS A 143 2.57 9.86 0.20
N SER A 144 1.89 9.71 1.34
CA SER A 144 0.54 10.25 1.52
C SER A 144 0.54 11.79 1.53
N ILE A 145 1.58 12.42 2.12
CA ILE A 145 1.77 13.88 2.08
C ILE A 145 2.00 14.35 0.64
N PHE A 146 2.89 13.70 -0.11
CA PHE A 146 3.17 14.12 -1.49
C PHE A 146 1.94 14.00 -2.39
N ASN A 147 1.14 12.94 -2.21
CA ASN A 147 -0.15 12.83 -2.89
C ASN A 147 -1.07 14.00 -2.50
N PHE A 148 -1.23 14.30 -1.21
CA PHE A 148 -2.05 15.42 -0.76
C PHE A 148 -1.60 16.77 -1.37
N ILE A 149 -0.30 17.05 -1.41
CA ILE A 149 0.25 18.26 -2.03
C ILE A 149 -0.11 18.30 -3.53
N SER A 150 0.07 17.20 -4.25
CA SER A 150 -0.31 17.10 -5.66
C SER A 150 -1.81 17.35 -5.86
N LEU A 151 -2.66 16.79 -5.00
CA LEU A 151 -4.10 17.01 -5.06
C LEU A 151 -4.49 18.48 -4.85
N ALA A 152 -3.78 19.18 -3.96
CA ALA A 152 -4.05 20.57 -3.62
C ALA A 152 -3.52 21.57 -4.66
N HIS A 153 -2.39 21.26 -5.30
CA HIS A 153 -1.70 22.20 -6.19
C HIS A 153 -1.93 21.92 -7.67
N ASN A 154 -1.90 20.64 -8.06
CA ASN A 154 -1.83 20.29 -9.47
C ASN A 154 -3.21 20.23 -10.12
N HIS A 155 -3.27 20.58 -11.40
CA HIS A 155 -4.42 20.30 -12.25
C HIS A 155 -4.49 18.81 -12.61
N VAL A 156 -5.58 18.41 -13.28
CA VAL A 156 -5.89 17.00 -13.60
C VAL A 156 -4.72 16.26 -14.27
N ASN A 157 -4.05 16.89 -15.24
CA ASN A 157 -2.96 16.24 -15.97
C ASN A 157 -1.74 16.01 -15.08
N GLY A 158 -1.36 17.01 -14.27
CA GLY A 158 -0.26 16.89 -13.31
C GLY A 158 -0.56 15.83 -12.25
N ARG A 159 -1.80 15.76 -11.73
CA ARG A 159 -2.21 14.73 -10.77
C ARG A 159 -2.11 13.32 -11.36
N ILE A 160 -2.61 13.10 -12.58
CA ILE A 160 -2.52 11.78 -13.24
C ILE A 160 -1.08 11.41 -13.53
N ALA A 161 -0.25 12.35 -14.03
CA ALA A 161 1.17 12.10 -14.23
C ALA A 161 1.88 11.72 -12.91
N THR A 162 1.57 12.44 -11.82
CA THR A 162 2.10 12.15 -10.48
C THR A 162 1.73 10.74 -10.02
N VAL A 163 0.48 10.32 -10.19
CA VAL A 163 0.04 8.96 -9.85
C VAL A 163 0.76 7.90 -10.70
N LEU A 164 0.92 8.12 -12.00
CA LEU A 164 1.64 7.17 -12.87
C LEU A 164 3.10 7.01 -12.48
N LEU A 165 3.79 8.12 -12.21
CA LEU A 165 5.18 8.13 -11.74
C LEU A 165 5.30 7.44 -10.39
N TYR A 166 4.38 7.72 -9.46
CA TYR A 166 4.35 7.05 -8.16
C TYR A 166 4.23 5.52 -8.28
N LEU A 167 3.31 5.04 -9.13
CA LEU A 167 3.14 3.61 -9.37
C LEU A 167 4.38 2.98 -10.00
N TRP A 168 5.02 3.69 -10.93
CA TRP A 168 6.26 3.27 -11.57
C TRP A 168 7.43 3.19 -10.58
N ASP A 169 7.70 4.26 -9.83
CA ASP A 169 8.90 4.40 -9.01
C ASP A 169 8.82 3.65 -7.67
N HIS A 170 7.60 3.45 -7.13
CA HIS A 170 7.43 2.95 -5.75
C HIS A 170 6.61 1.67 -5.60
N VAL A 171 5.70 1.37 -6.54
CA VAL A 171 4.81 0.19 -6.41
C VAL A 171 5.26 -0.96 -7.31
N TYR A 172 5.65 -0.65 -8.55
CA TYR A 172 5.95 -1.65 -9.58
C TYR A 172 7.39 -1.58 -10.10
N LYS A 173 8.29 -0.96 -9.32
CA LYS A 173 9.72 -0.82 -9.64
C LYS A 173 10.38 -2.14 -10.01
N ASP A 174 10.05 -3.20 -9.28
CA ASP A 174 10.63 -4.54 -9.50
C ASP A 174 9.83 -5.39 -10.51
N SER A 175 8.76 -4.84 -11.09
CA SER A 175 7.88 -5.52 -12.05
C SER A 175 8.13 -5.09 -13.50
N GLU A 176 9.40 -4.90 -13.86
CA GLU A 176 9.83 -4.29 -15.13
C GLU A 176 9.14 -2.93 -15.40
N TYR A 177 8.68 -2.27 -14.33
CA TYR A 177 7.94 -1.03 -14.37
C TYR A 177 6.62 -1.08 -15.17
N LYS A 178 6.05 -2.28 -15.38
CA LYS A 178 4.77 -2.44 -16.06
C LYS A 178 3.67 -2.72 -15.05
N PHE A 179 2.60 -1.94 -15.09
CA PHE A 179 1.54 -2.05 -14.08
C PHE A 179 0.13 -2.02 -14.65
N THR A 180 -0.78 -2.70 -13.95
CA THR A 180 -2.21 -2.69 -14.26
C THR A 180 -2.95 -1.92 -13.18
N VAL A 181 -3.53 -0.78 -13.55
CA VAL A 181 -4.38 0.02 -12.68
C VAL A 181 -5.64 0.38 -13.43
N SER A 182 -6.80 0.17 -12.79
CA SER A 182 -8.06 0.51 -13.45
C SER A 182 -8.21 2.01 -13.60
N ARG A 183 -8.98 2.44 -14.60
CA ARG A 183 -9.31 3.85 -14.80
C ARG A 183 -10.05 4.45 -13.60
N LYS A 184 -10.89 3.64 -12.94
CA LYS A 184 -11.54 3.98 -11.68
C LYS A 184 -10.52 4.24 -10.57
N GLU A 185 -9.55 3.35 -10.37
CA GLU A 185 -8.51 3.55 -9.34
C GLU A 185 -7.65 4.77 -9.62
N LEU A 186 -7.28 5.03 -10.88
CA LEU A 186 -6.59 6.27 -11.23
C LEU A 186 -7.43 7.51 -10.92
N ALA A 187 -8.74 7.46 -11.17
CA ALA A 187 -9.64 8.57 -10.89
C ALA A 187 -9.78 8.82 -9.39
N GLU A 188 -9.91 7.75 -8.60
CA GLU A 188 -9.98 7.78 -7.13
C GLU A 188 -8.66 8.25 -6.50
N PHE A 189 -7.51 7.92 -7.09
CA PHE A 189 -6.19 8.30 -6.58
C PHE A 189 -5.82 9.74 -6.98
N ALA A 190 -6.07 10.13 -8.23
CA ALA A 190 -5.84 11.49 -8.72
C ALA A 190 -6.98 12.47 -8.36
N ALA A 191 -8.00 12.02 -7.62
CA ALA A 191 -9.20 12.77 -7.24
C ALA A 191 -9.82 13.54 -8.42
N CYS A 192 -10.12 12.83 -9.52
CA CYS A 192 -10.72 13.40 -10.72
C CYS A 192 -11.81 12.47 -11.30
N SER A 193 -12.48 12.90 -12.37
CA SER A 193 -13.50 12.06 -13.02
C SER A 193 -12.86 10.93 -13.84
N HIS A 194 -13.64 9.87 -14.07
CA HIS A 194 -13.22 8.77 -14.94
C HIS A 194 -12.95 9.23 -16.38
N GLU A 195 -13.74 10.20 -16.87
CA GLU A 195 -13.56 10.81 -18.19
C GLU A 195 -12.23 11.57 -18.29
N ASN A 196 -11.86 12.32 -17.25
CA ASN A 196 -10.58 13.00 -17.18
C ASN A 196 -9.42 12.03 -17.33
N VAL A 197 -9.46 10.89 -16.62
CA VAL A 197 -8.44 9.84 -16.75
C VAL A 197 -8.36 9.32 -18.19
N ILE A 198 -9.49 8.98 -18.81
CA ILE A 198 -9.51 8.46 -20.18
C ILE A 198 -8.89 9.47 -21.16
N ASN A 199 -9.30 10.74 -21.05
CA ASN A 199 -8.85 11.81 -21.93
C ASN A 199 -7.34 12.07 -21.76
N THR A 200 -6.86 12.20 -20.53
CA THR A 200 -5.44 12.44 -20.23
C THR A 200 -4.57 11.28 -20.70
N LEU A 201 -4.96 10.03 -20.43
CA LEU A 201 -4.17 8.88 -20.86
C LEU A 201 -4.15 8.70 -22.38
N SER A 202 -5.26 9.00 -23.06
CA SER A 202 -5.32 9.00 -24.52
C SER A 202 -4.41 10.07 -25.12
N ARG A 203 -4.31 11.23 -24.46
CA ARG A 203 -3.38 12.29 -24.84
C ARG A 203 -1.92 11.86 -24.62
N PHE A 204 -1.57 11.39 -23.42
CA PHE A 204 -0.23 10.93 -23.09
C PHE A 204 0.25 9.84 -24.05
N ARG A 205 -0.64 8.93 -24.46
CA ARG A 205 -0.30 7.92 -25.47
C ARG A 205 -0.01 8.54 -26.84
N ARG A 206 -0.85 9.46 -27.31
CA ARG A 206 -0.66 10.15 -28.60
C ARG A 206 0.62 10.98 -28.64
N GLU A 207 1.01 11.53 -27.51
CA GLU A 207 2.26 12.28 -27.31
C GLU A 207 3.48 11.36 -27.11
N GLY A 208 3.30 10.04 -27.13
CA GLY A 208 4.39 9.08 -26.97
C GLY A 208 4.97 9.00 -25.55
N LEU A 209 4.22 9.45 -24.54
CA LEU A 209 4.66 9.43 -23.14
C LEU A 209 4.42 8.08 -22.46
N ILE A 210 3.36 7.40 -22.88
CA ILE A 210 2.99 6.06 -22.40
C ILE A 210 2.53 5.17 -23.57
N GLU A 211 2.51 3.87 -23.36
CA GLU A 211 1.86 2.90 -24.26
C GLU A 211 1.06 1.87 -23.44
N PHE A 212 0.12 1.18 -24.10
CA PHE A 212 -0.62 0.06 -23.51
C PHE A 212 -0.15 -1.26 -24.10
N GLU A 213 0.39 -2.14 -23.25
CA GLU A 213 0.62 -3.55 -23.56
C GLU A 213 -0.52 -4.39 -22.97
N GLY A 214 -1.58 -4.59 -23.77
CA GLY A 214 -2.82 -5.19 -23.28
C GLY A 214 -3.48 -4.30 -22.21
N LYS A 215 -3.51 -4.76 -20.96
CA LYS A 215 -4.02 -3.99 -19.81
C LYS A 215 -2.94 -3.22 -19.05
N LYS A 216 -1.66 -3.49 -19.35
CA LYS A 216 -0.52 -2.87 -18.66
C LYS A 216 -0.22 -1.51 -19.25
N ILE A 217 0.14 -0.55 -18.40
CA ILE A 217 0.68 0.75 -18.78
C ILE A 217 2.20 0.63 -18.79
N VAL A 218 2.84 1.16 -19.84
CA VAL A 218 4.29 1.31 -19.96
C VAL A 218 4.59 2.80 -20.08
N ILE A 219 5.47 3.34 -19.25
CA ILE A 219 5.97 4.70 -19.39
C ILE A 219 7.13 4.69 -20.40
N LEU A 220 6.98 5.44 -21.48
CA LEU A 220 7.99 5.58 -22.54
C LEU A 220 8.89 6.81 -22.30
N ASN A 221 8.36 7.86 -21.68
CA ASN A 221 9.08 9.10 -21.41
C ASN A 221 8.82 9.59 -19.98
N HIS A 222 9.61 9.05 -19.04
CA HIS A 222 9.51 9.36 -17.61
C HIS A 222 9.85 10.83 -17.31
N GLU A 223 10.85 11.40 -18.00
CA GLU A 223 11.27 12.79 -17.81
C GLU A 223 10.15 13.79 -18.15
N THR A 224 9.49 13.61 -19.30
CA THR A 224 8.40 14.52 -19.71
C THR A 224 7.18 14.37 -18.79
N LEU A 225 6.84 13.16 -18.33
CA LEU A 225 5.80 12.97 -17.31
C LEU A 225 6.17 13.67 -16.00
N THR A 226 7.44 13.62 -15.60
CA THR A 226 7.94 14.32 -14.42
C THR A 226 7.79 15.83 -14.55
N GLU A 227 8.07 16.40 -15.72
CA GLU A 227 7.80 17.82 -15.96
C GLU A 227 6.32 18.16 -15.87
N ILE A 228 5.44 17.33 -16.46
CA ILE A 228 3.98 17.52 -16.39
C ILE A 228 3.50 17.43 -14.94
N SER A 229 4.04 16.50 -14.14
CA SER A 229 3.74 16.37 -12.71
C SER A 229 4.16 17.60 -11.90
N LYS A 230 5.32 18.21 -12.22
CA LYS A 230 5.83 19.39 -11.50
C LYS A 230 5.17 20.71 -11.91
N LYS A 231 4.79 20.86 -13.18
CA LYS A 231 4.28 22.12 -13.75
C LYS A 231 2.76 22.20 -13.80
N GLY A 232 2.09 21.05 -13.77
CA GLY A 232 0.68 20.91 -14.12
C GLY A 232 -0.23 20.71 -12.93
#